data_AF-A0A1A2B622-F1
#
_entry.id   AF-A0A1A2B622-F1
#
_cell.length_a   1.000
_cell.length_b   1.000
_cell.length_c   1.000
_cell.angle_alpha   90.00
_cell.angle_beta   90.00
_cell.angle_gamma   90.00
#
_symmetry.space_group_name_H-M   'P 1'
#
loop_
_entity.id
_entity.type
_entity.pdbx_description
1 polymer ?
#
loop_
_entity_poly.entity_id
_entity_poly.type
_entity_poly.pdbx_seq_one_letter_code
_entity_poly.pdbx_strand_id
1 'polypeptide(L)'
;MHRRILCVPLFVAAVIMCPTAGPAAAAVDAECSVIVPAADRLENAFDLVSPAGTPAYVAGQVRNALAPLHGLKSAAAVDLRIRSDMLASQIDASDPYRPASPEQIAGDLAKARQQLATARAYCAP
;
A
#
# COMPACT_ATOMS: atom_id res chain seq x y z
N MET A 1 38.78 65.32 18.19
CA MET A 1 39.18 63.89 18.28
C MET A 1 37.98 63.06 18.70
N HIS A 2 37.95 61.77 18.33
CA HIS A 2 36.99 60.72 18.70
C HIS A 2 35.75 60.50 17.80
N ARG A 3 36.06 60.04 16.59
CA ARG A 3 35.40 58.98 15.78
C ARG A 3 34.45 58.09 16.60
N ARG A 4 33.15 58.06 16.25
CA ARG A 4 32.21 57.01 16.70
C ARG A 4 31.82 56.11 15.54
N ILE A 5 31.79 54.83 15.88
CA ILE A 5 31.99 53.67 15.02
C ILE A 5 30.66 53.19 14.42
N LEU A 6 30.73 52.81 13.15
CA LEU A 6 29.71 52.11 12.36
C LEU A 6 29.21 50.84 13.09
N CYS A 7 27.90 50.71 13.28
CA CYS A 7 27.22 49.43 13.47
C CYS A 7 26.33 49.18 12.25
N VAL A 8 26.85 48.39 11.30
CA VAL A 8 26.11 47.85 10.16
C VAL A 8 25.41 46.57 10.61
N PRO A 9 24.14 46.33 10.23
CA PRO A 9 23.36 45.19 10.71
C PRO A 9 23.78 43.91 9.97
N LEU A 10 24.25 42.90 10.70
CA LEU A 10 24.44 41.55 10.16
C LEU A 10 23.12 40.78 10.28
N PHE A 11 22.27 40.90 9.27
CA PHE A 11 21.17 39.95 9.05
C PHE A 11 21.75 38.66 8.47
N VAL A 12 21.99 37.66 9.33
CA VAL A 12 22.22 36.29 8.88
C VAL A 12 20.85 35.65 8.69
N ALA A 13 20.31 35.76 7.47
CA ALA A 13 19.16 34.97 7.06
C ALA A 13 19.63 33.53 6.82
N ALA A 14 19.63 32.72 7.89
CA ALA A 14 19.76 31.28 7.78
C ALA A 14 18.46 30.75 7.15
N VAL A 15 18.47 30.56 5.82
CA VAL A 15 17.42 29.83 5.11
C VAL A 15 17.60 28.35 5.45
N ILE A 16 17.09 27.96 6.62
CA ILE A 16 16.86 26.54 6.93
C ILE A 16 15.70 26.13 6.04
N MET A 17 16.00 25.59 4.86
CA MET A 17 15.04 24.81 4.07
C MET A 17 14.72 23.55 4.86
N CYS A 18 13.87 23.67 5.86
CA CYS A 18 13.23 22.53 6.49
C CYS A 18 12.20 22.02 5.47
N PRO A 19 12.30 20.80 4.93
CA PRO A 19 11.22 20.25 4.14
C PRO A 19 10.07 20.05 5.12
N THR A 20 9.12 20.99 5.12
CA THR A 20 7.87 20.86 5.88
C THR A 20 7.00 19.86 5.12
N ALA A 21 7.39 18.58 5.13
CA ALA A 21 6.46 17.51 4.86
C ALA A 21 5.38 17.64 5.94
N GLY A 22 4.18 18.08 5.53
CA GLY A 22 3.06 18.17 6.45
C GLY A 22 2.79 16.80 7.09
N PRO A 23 2.16 16.73 8.27
CA PRO A 23 1.85 15.46 8.93
C PRO A 23 1.08 14.47 8.04
N ALA A 24 0.35 14.96 7.03
CA ALA A 24 -0.27 14.13 6.01
C ALA A 24 0.74 13.44 5.07
N ALA A 25 1.76 14.16 4.58
CA ALA A 25 2.80 13.59 3.72
C ALA A 25 3.63 12.53 4.48
N ALA A 26 4.02 12.83 5.72
CA ALA A 26 4.72 11.87 6.57
C ALA A 26 3.89 10.61 6.88
N ALA A 27 2.56 10.75 7.00
CA ALA A 27 1.65 9.61 7.17
C ALA A 27 1.57 8.74 5.90
N VAL A 28 1.54 9.37 4.71
CA VAL A 28 1.58 8.66 3.42
C VAL A 28 2.90 7.90 3.28
N ASP A 29 4.03 8.55 3.54
CA ASP A 29 5.36 7.91 3.48
C ASP A 29 5.47 6.70 4.42
N ALA A 30 4.94 6.84 5.64
CA ALA A 30 4.90 5.75 6.62
C ALA A 30 4.05 4.58 6.14
N GLU A 31 2.85 4.83 5.60
CA GLU A 31 2.01 3.75 5.05
C GLU A 31 2.64 3.11 3.82
N CYS A 32 3.26 3.89 2.93
CA CYS A 32 3.89 3.40 1.71
C CYS A 32 5.09 2.48 1.99
N SER A 33 5.78 2.66 3.12
CA SER A 33 6.81 1.73 3.60
C SER A 33 6.27 0.32 3.91
N VAL A 34 4.95 0.18 4.11
CA VAL A 34 4.25 -1.08 4.36
C VAL A 34 3.50 -1.57 3.12
N ILE A 35 2.84 -0.66 2.40
CA ILE A 35 2.03 -0.98 1.21
C ILE A 35 2.89 -1.59 0.11
N VAL A 36 4.04 -1.01 -0.21
CA VAL A 36 4.87 -1.46 -1.34
C VAL A 36 5.36 -2.90 -1.13
N PRO A 37 6.00 -3.26 0.01
CA PRO A 37 6.42 -4.63 0.26
C PRO A 37 5.26 -5.64 0.32
N ALA A 38 4.08 -5.23 0.83
CA ALA A 38 2.91 -6.08 0.85
C ALA A 38 2.35 -6.32 -0.57
N ALA A 39 2.32 -5.29 -1.41
CA ALA A 39 1.93 -5.40 -2.82
C ALA A 39 2.83 -6.36 -3.59
N ASP A 40 4.16 -6.32 -3.37
CA ASP A 40 5.09 -7.24 -4.03
C ASP A 40 4.87 -8.70 -3.58
N ARG A 41 4.60 -8.95 -2.30
CA ARG A 41 4.25 -10.30 -1.83
C ARG A 41 2.91 -10.77 -2.39
N LEU A 42 1.94 -9.88 -2.53
CA LEU A 42 0.64 -10.18 -3.11
C LEU A 42 0.75 -10.50 -4.60
N GLU A 43 1.56 -9.77 -5.37
CA GLU A 43 1.82 -10.07 -6.79
C GLU A 43 2.33 -11.50 -6.96
N ASN A 44 3.36 -11.87 -6.19
CA ASN A 44 3.92 -13.23 -6.21
C ASN A 44 2.87 -14.30 -5.87
N ALA A 45 1.97 -14.05 -4.91
CA ALA A 45 0.90 -14.99 -4.57
C ALA A 45 -0.18 -15.05 -5.67
N PHE A 46 -0.52 -13.91 -6.29
CA PHE A 46 -1.51 -13.83 -7.37
C PHE A 46 -1.06 -14.56 -8.64
N ASP A 47 0.24 -14.63 -8.89
CA ASP A 47 0.79 -15.35 -10.04
C ASP A 47 0.70 -16.88 -9.90
N LEU A 48 0.42 -17.38 -8.70
CA LEU A 48 0.12 -18.80 -8.44
C LEU A 48 -1.36 -19.14 -8.67
N VAL A 49 -2.22 -18.14 -8.87
CA VAL A 49 -3.66 -18.34 -9.00
C VAL A 49 -4.01 -18.73 -10.44
N SER A 50 -4.55 -19.94 -10.57
CA SER A 50 -5.18 -20.44 -11.80
C SER A 50 -6.68 -20.63 -11.57
N PRO A 51 -7.56 -19.90 -12.28
CA PRO A 51 -9.01 -20.03 -12.13
C PRO A 51 -9.53 -21.46 -12.30
N ALA A 52 -8.86 -22.29 -13.10
CA ALA A 52 -9.25 -23.67 -13.36
C ALA A 52 -8.82 -24.66 -12.26
N GLY A 53 -8.02 -24.24 -11.28
CA GLY A 53 -7.52 -25.14 -10.24
C GLY A 53 -6.38 -24.55 -9.41
N THR A 54 -6.70 -23.57 -8.56
CA THR A 54 -5.75 -23.03 -7.59
C THR A 54 -5.69 -23.92 -6.35
N PRO A 55 -4.49 -24.35 -5.89
CA PRO A 55 -4.37 -25.08 -4.64
C PRO A 55 -4.81 -24.25 -3.42
N ALA A 56 -5.56 -24.85 -2.49
CA ALA A 56 -6.12 -24.15 -1.33
C ALA A 56 -5.06 -23.45 -0.44
N TYR A 57 -3.82 -23.96 -0.38
CA TYR A 57 -2.75 -23.32 0.40
C TYR A 57 -2.40 -21.91 -0.11
N VAL A 58 -2.70 -21.59 -1.37
CA VAL A 58 -2.47 -20.25 -1.95
C VAL A 58 -3.33 -19.20 -1.25
N ALA A 59 -4.53 -19.57 -0.76
CA ALA A 59 -5.34 -18.67 0.07
C ALA A 59 -4.60 -18.24 1.35
N GLY A 60 -3.87 -19.17 1.99
CA GLY A 60 -3.01 -18.85 3.13
C GLY A 60 -1.84 -17.93 2.77
N GLN A 61 -1.24 -18.10 1.60
CA GLN A 61 -0.18 -17.21 1.10
C GLN A 61 -0.70 -15.79 0.85
N VAL A 62 -1.88 -15.66 0.23
CA VAL A 62 -2.54 -14.36 0.02
C VAL A 62 -2.85 -13.67 1.36
N ARG A 63 -3.42 -14.40 2.34
CA ARG A 63 -3.72 -13.85 3.68
C ARG A 63 -2.47 -13.43 4.44
N ASN A 64 -1.37 -14.20 4.34
CA ASN A 64 -0.10 -13.81 4.93
C ASN A 64 0.51 -12.57 4.26
N ALA A 65 0.36 -12.43 2.94
CA ALA A 65 0.86 -11.29 2.20
C ALA A 65 0.08 -10.00 2.50
N LEU A 66 -1.24 -10.06 2.67
CA LEU A 66 -2.06 -8.89 3.02
C LEU A 66 -2.03 -8.53 4.51
N ALA A 67 -1.58 -9.43 5.39
CA ALA A 67 -1.59 -9.21 6.85
C ALA A 67 -0.98 -7.87 7.30
N PRO A 68 0.15 -7.39 6.73
CA PRO A 68 0.73 -6.09 7.11
C PRO A 68 -0.16 -4.88 6.77
N LEU A 69 -1.13 -5.02 5.86
CA LEU A 69 -2.07 -3.96 5.51
C LEU A 69 -3.13 -3.73 6.60
N HIS A 70 -3.24 -4.63 7.59
CA HIS A 70 -4.13 -4.42 8.72
C HIS A 70 -3.64 -3.28 9.60
N GLY A 71 -4.52 -2.30 9.85
CA GLY A 71 -4.23 -1.13 10.66
C GLY A 71 -3.89 0.12 9.85
N LEU A 72 -3.61 -0.02 8.55
CA LEU A 72 -3.49 1.10 7.62
C LEU A 72 -4.88 1.67 7.31
N LYS A 73 -4.93 2.97 7.02
CA LYS A 73 -6.18 3.74 6.87
C LYS A 73 -6.36 4.34 5.48
N SER A 74 -5.32 4.45 4.66
CA SER A 74 -5.50 4.88 3.27
C SER A 74 -6.45 3.96 2.51
N ALA A 75 -7.23 4.55 1.61
CA ALA A 75 -8.10 3.80 0.71
C ALA A 75 -7.29 2.76 -0.09
N ALA A 76 -6.10 3.11 -0.56
CA ALA A 76 -5.19 2.21 -1.27
C ALA A 76 -4.88 0.92 -0.48
N ALA A 77 -4.54 1.03 0.80
CA ALA A 77 -4.27 -0.14 1.64
C ALA A 77 -5.54 -0.95 1.95
N VAL A 78 -6.63 -0.25 2.29
CA VAL A 78 -7.90 -0.88 2.68
C VAL A 78 -8.51 -1.64 1.52
N ASP A 79 -8.56 -1.05 0.33
CA ASP A 79 -9.13 -1.66 -0.86
C ASP A 79 -8.31 -2.85 -1.35
N LEU A 80 -6.97 -2.73 -1.35
CA LEU A 80 -6.08 -3.84 -1.67
C LEU A 80 -6.28 -5.01 -0.71
N ARG A 81 -6.34 -4.75 0.59
CA ARG A 81 -6.61 -5.77 1.61
C ARG A 81 -7.94 -6.48 1.36
N ILE A 82 -9.03 -5.71 1.17
CA ILE A 82 -10.38 -6.27 0.97
C ILE A 82 -10.45 -7.12 -0.29
N ARG A 83 -9.90 -6.65 -1.42
CA ARG A 83 -9.91 -7.42 -2.67
C ARG A 83 -9.05 -8.69 -2.58
N SER A 84 -7.92 -8.62 -1.89
CA SER A 84 -7.04 -9.78 -1.67
C SER A 84 -7.70 -10.83 -0.78
N ASP A 85 -8.38 -10.42 0.30
CA ASP A 85 -9.07 -11.34 1.21
C ASP A 85 -10.29 -12.02 0.56
N MET A 86 -11.04 -11.28 -0.28
CA MET A 86 -12.11 -11.88 -1.08
C MET A 86 -11.55 -12.94 -2.05
N LEU A 87 -10.44 -12.65 -2.74
CA LEU A 87 -9.80 -13.65 -3.60
C LEU A 87 -9.36 -14.89 -2.81
N ALA A 88 -8.75 -14.70 -1.64
CA ALA A 88 -8.35 -15.81 -0.78
C ALA A 88 -9.54 -16.69 -0.38
N SER A 89 -10.66 -16.07 -0.02
CA SER A 89 -11.90 -16.77 0.35
C SER A 89 -12.55 -17.53 -0.81
N GLN A 90 -12.39 -17.06 -2.05
CA GLN A 90 -12.80 -17.82 -3.23
C GLN A 90 -11.89 -19.03 -3.50
N ILE A 91 -10.58 -18.91 -3.20
CA ILE A 91 -9.60 -19.98 -3.46
C ILE A 91 -9.83 -21.17 -2.51
N ASP A 92 -10.08 -20.93 -1.22
CA ASP A 92 -10.33 -21.99 -0.25
C ASP A 92 -11.82 -22.27 0.02
N ALA A 93 -12.70 -21.61 -0.74
CA ALA A 93 -14.15 -21.73 -0.63
C ALA A 93 -14.67 -21.47 0.81
N SER A 94 -14.02 -20.56 1.55
CA SER A 94 -14.39 -20.27 2.94
C SER A 94 -15.62 -19.36 3.09
N ASP A 95 -16.06 -18.67 2.01
CA ASP A 95 -17.24 -17.81 2.03
C ASP A 95 -18.51 -18.59 1.61
N PRO A 96 -19.42 -18.92 2.54
CA PRO A 96 -20.62 -19.69 2.24
C PRO A 96 -21.65 -18.91 1.41
N TYR A 97 -21.57 -17.57 1.38
CA TYR A 97 -22.49 -16.74 0.62
C TYR A 97 -22.03 -16.50 -0.81
N ARG A 98 -20.81 -16.94 -1.15
CA ARG A 98 -20.17 -16.67 -2.44
C ARG A 98 -19.48 -17.93 -2.99
N PRO A 99 -20.26 -18.91 -3.50
CA PRO A 99 -19.73 -20.18 -3.96
C PRO A 99 -18.55 -20.02 -4.93
N ALA A 100 -17.48 -20.78 -4.72
CA ALA A 100 -16.30 -20.71 -5.56
C ALA A 100 -16.62 -21.23 -6.99
N SER A 101 -16.30 -20.42 -8.00
CA SER A 101 -16.32 -20.82 -9.40
C SER A 101 -15.08 -20.26 -10.12
N PRO A 102 -14.63 -20.88 -11.23
CA PRO A 102 -13.53 -20.35 -12.03
C PRO A 102 -13.74 -18.90 -12.47
N GLU A 103 -14.95 -18.55 -12.90
CA GLU A 103 -15.30 -17.19 -13.33
C GLU A 103 -15.19 -16.20 -12.16
N GLN A 104 -15.59 -16.63 -10.96
CA GLN A 104 -15.53 -15.77 -9.78
C GLN A 104 -14.09 -15.57 -9.29
N ILE A 105 -13.26 -16.62 -9.31
CA ILE A 105 -11.82 -16.52 -9.02
C ILE A 105 -11.14 -15.60 -10.03
N ALA A 106 -11.42 -15.75 -11.33
CA ALA A 106 -10.86 -14.88 -12.37
C ALA A 106 -11.26 -13.41 -12.17
N GLY A 107 -12.53 -13.16 -11.87
CA GLY A 107 -13.04 -11.81 -11.63
C GLY A 107 -12.45 -11.16 -10.38
N ASP A 108 -12.27 -11.90 -9.30
CA ASP A 108 -11.67 -11.39 -8.07
C ASP A 108 -10.16 -11.20 -8.21
N LEU A 109 -9.47 -12.08 -8.93
CA LEU A 109 -8.04 -11.92 -9.26
C LEU A 109 -7.79 -10.66 -10.08
N ALA A 110 -8.64 -10.39 -11.09
CA ALA A 110 -8.54 -9.17 -11.89
C ALA A 110 -8.72 -7.91 -11.03
N LYS A 111 -9.72 -7.90 -10.12
CA LYS A 111 -9.94 -6.77 -9.19
C LYS A 111 -8.80 -6.61 -8.19
N ALA A 112 -8.24 -7.71 -7.69
CA ALA A 112 -7.12 -7.67 -6.76
C ALA A 112 -5.86 -7.11 -7.45
N ARG A 113 -5.56 -7.55 -8.68
CA ARG A 113 -4.47 -6.98 -9.51
C ARG A 113 -4.69 -5.51 -9.83
N GLN A 114 -5.93 -5.09 -10.09
CA GLN A 114 -6.25 -3.67 -10.26
C GLN A 114 -5.91 -2.86 -9.00
N GLN A 115 -6.30 -3.33 -7.82
CA GLN A 115 -5.97 -2.65 -6.57
C GLN A 115 -4.48 -2.65 -6.25
N LEU A 116 -3.76 -3.67 -6.69
CA LEU A 116 -2.31 -3.72 -6.57
C LEU A 116 -1.65 -2.60 -7.39
N ALA A 117 -2.10 -2.39 -8.63
CA ALA A 117 -1.66 -1.25 -9.44
C ALA A 117 -2.03 0.11 -8.80
N THR A 118 -3.26 0.25 -8.29
CA THR A 118 -3.71 1.46 -7.58
C THR A 118 -2.85 1.75 -6.34
N ALA A 119 -2.54 0.73 -5.54
CA ALA A 119 -1.74 0.87 -4.33
C ALA A 119 -0.29 1.28 -4.64
N ARG A 120 0.29 0.74 -5.72
CA ARG A 120 1.61 1.16 -6.22
C ARG A 120 1.58 2.60 -6.72
N ALA A 121 0.56 2.99 -7.47
CA ALA A 121 0.41 4.36 -7.96
C ALA A 121 0.23 5.37 -6.81
N TYR A 122 -0.47 5.00 -5.74
CA TYR A 122 -0.60 5.81 -4.53
C TYR A 122 0.74 6.09 -3.85
N CYS A 123 1.69 5.17 -3.95
CA CYS A 123 3.03 5.27 -3.37
C CYS A 123 4.11 5.69 -4.38
N ALA A 124 3.74 6.13 -5.57
CA ALA A 124 4.68 6.65 -6.54
C ALA A 124 5.22 8.03 -6.06
N PRO A 125 6.53 8.32 -6.27
CA PRO A 125 7.16 9.56 -5.86
C PRO A 125 6.70 10.80 -6.66
#